data_AF-A0A353XUC8-F1
#
_entry.id   AF-A0A353XUC8-F1
#
_cell.length_a   1.000
_cell.length_b   1.000
_cell.length_c   1.000
_cell.angle_alpha   90.00
_cell.angle_beta   90.00
_cell.angle_gamma   90.00
#
_symmetry.space_group_name_H-M   'P 1'
#
loop_
_entity.id
_entity.type
_entity.pdbx_description
1 polymer ?
#
loop_
_entity_poly.entity_id
_entity_poly.type
_entity_poly.pdbx_seq_one_letter_code
_entity_poly.pdbx_strand_id
1 'polypeptide(L)' 'GKKMFYNQLGMELPDAYEYASQVMVDNMMADDVAEGIDAFIEKRQAVWTGQ' A
#
# COMPACT_ATOMS: atom_id res chain seq x y z
N GLY A 1 4.25 -0.07 4.13
CA GLY A 1 4.46 -1.33 4.87
C GLY A 1 5.08 -1.12 6.24
N LYS A 2 6.41 -1.20 6.39
CA LYS A 2 7.09 -1.14 7.71
C LYS A 2 6.95 0.20 8.44
N LYS A 3 7.07 1.35 7.76
CA LYS A 3 6.87 2.68 8.36
C LYS A 3 5.45 2.87 8.92
N MET A 4 4.44 2.39 8.19
CA MET A 4 3.04 2.40 8.64
C MET A 4 2.85 1.53 9.88
N PHE A 5 3.42 0.32 9.89
CA PHE A 5 3.38 -0.58 11.03
C PHE A 5 3.96 0.05 12.30
N TYR A 6 5.10 0.75 12.21
CA TYR A 6 5.66 1.45 13.38
C TYR A 6 4.81 2.61 13.86
N ASN A 7 4.13 3.31 12.95
CA ASN A 7 3.23 4.41 13.32
C ASN A 7 1.94 3.91 14.00
N GLN A 8 1.48 2.70 13.67
CA GLN A 8 0.30 2.09 14.28
C GLN A 8 0.52 1.55 15.70
N LEU A 9 1.78 1.29 16.10
CA LEU A 9 2.08 0.68 17.41
C LEU A 9 1.64 1.52 18.63
N GLY A 10 1.41 2.81 18.44
CA GLY A 10 0.92 3.73 19.49
C GLY A 10 -0.51 4.23 19.29
N MET A 11 -1.24 3.70 18.30
CA MET A 11 -2.60 4.13 17.99
C MET A 11 -3.63 3.20 18.65
N GLU A 12 -4.75 3.77 19.08
CA GLU A 12 -5.93 2.99 19.43
C GLU A 12 -6.46 2.26 18.18
N LEU A 13 -7.07 1.08 18.37
CA LEU A 13 -7.45 0.20 17.26
C LEU A 13 -8.27 0.91 16.16
N PRO A 14 -9.27 1.76 16.46
CA PRO A 14 -10.03 2.49 15.44
C PRO A 14 -9.14 3.43 14.61
N ASP A 15 -8.26 4.19 15.28
CA ASP A 15 -7.36 5.15 14.64
C ASP A 15 -6.31 4.42 13.77
N ALA A 16 -5.86 3.25 14.22
CA ALA A 16 -4.94 2.42 13.44
C ALA A 16 -5.57 1.93 12.13
N TYR A 17 -6.86 1.58 12.15
CA TYR A 17 -7.59 1.17 10.94
C TYR A 17 -7.82 2.33 9.98
N GLU A 18 -8.20 3.50 10.48
CA GLU A 18 -8.40 4.69 9.65
C GLU A 18 -7.08 5.21 9.06
N TYR A 19 -6.00 5.15 9.83
CA TYR A 19 -4.67 5.45 9.33
C TYR A 19 -4.19 4.45 8.26
N ALA A 20 -4.45 3.15 8.46
CA ALA A 20 -4.13 2.12 7.45
C ALA A 20 -4.89 2.33 6.15
N SER A 21 -6.19 2.62 6.22
CA SER A 21 -7.01 2.79 5.02
C SER A 21 -6.56 4.00 4.22
N GLN A 22 -6.26 5.13 4.87
CA GLN A 22 -5.74 6.32 4.19
C GLN A 22 -4.39 6.04 3.53
N VAL A 23 -3.45 5.40 4.24
CA VAL A 23 -2.14 5.06 3.67
C VAL A 23 -2.27 4.09 2.49
N MET A 24 -3.23 3.15 2.53
CA MET A 24 -3.49 2.27 1.40
C MET A 24 -4.04 3.03 0.19
N VAL A 25 -4.96 3.97 0.39
CA VAL A 25 -5.51 4.84 -0.67
C VAL A 25 -4.41 5.70 -1.31
N ASP A 26 -3.58 6.33 -0.49
CA ASP A 26 -2.49 7.17 -0.97
C ASP A 26 -1.47 6.36 -1.79
N ASN A 27 -1.19 5.12 -1.36
CA ASN A 27 -0.29 4.22 -2.09
C ASN A 27 -0.88 3.73 -3.42
N MET A 28 -2.21 3.72 -3.60
CA MET A 28 -2.81 3.33 -4.89
C MET A 28 -2.52 4.32 -6.02
N MET A 29 -2.02 5.52 -5.71
CA MET A 29 -1.56 6.48 -6.73
C MET A 29 -0.12 6.26 -7.20
N ALA A 30 0.61 5.30 -6.60
CA ALA A 30 1.96 4.96 -7.06
C ALA A 30 1.89 4.08 -8.30
N ASP A 31 2.66 4.41 -9.34
CA ASP A 31 2.66 3.71 -10.62
C ASP A 31 3.02 2.22 -10.46
N ASP A 32 3.95 1.91 -9.55
CA ASP A 32 4.31 0.52 -9.23
C ASP A 32 3.14 -0.24 -8.57
N VAL A 33 2.27 0.42 -7.81
CA VAL A 33 1.09 -0.25 -7.22
C VAL A 33 0.08 -0.61 -8.29
N ALA A 34 -0.17 0.28 -9.24
CA ALA A 34 -1.03 -0.01 -10.39
C ALA A 34 -0.48 -1.17 -11.23
N GLU A 35 0.80 -1.14 -11.58
CA GLU A 35 1.49 -2.20 -12.32
C GLU A 35 1.44 -3.55 -11.58
N GLY A 36 1.61 -3.56 -10.27
CA GLY A 36 1.51 -4.77 -9.45
C GLY A 36 0.11 -5.39 -9.47
N ILE A 37 -0.94 -4.55 -9.44
CA ILE A 37 -2.33 -4.98 -9.52
C ILE A 37 -2.62 -5.54 -10.92
N ASP A 38 -2.26 -4.81 -11.97
CA ASP A 38 -2.50 -5.22 -13.35
C ASP A 38 -1.75 -6.51 -13.69
N ALA A 39 -0.47 -6.61 -13.31
CA ALA A 39 0.32 -7.81 -13.50
C ALA A 39 -0.26 -9.03 -12.77
N PHE A 40 -0.81 -8.84 -11.57
CA PHE A 40 -1.47 -9.90 -10.82
C PHE A 40 -2.75 -10.38 -11.51
N ILE A 41 -3.61 -9.45 -11.96
CA ILE A 41 -4.86 -9.75 -12.67
C ILE A 41 -4.55 -10.47 -14.00
N GLU A 42 -3.55 -10.00 -14.73
CA GLU A 42 -3.14 -10.54 -16.03
C GLU A 42 -2.25 -11.79 -15.92
N LYS A 43 -1.87 -12.20 -14.71
CA LYS A 43 -0.97 -13.34 -14.43
C LYS A 43 0.37 -13.24 -15.16
N ARG A 44 0.90 -12.04 -15.29
CA ARG A 44 2.23 -11.76 -15.86
C ARG A 44 3.21 -11.34 -14.76
N GLN A 45 4.49 -11.31 -15.09
CA GLN A 45 5.49 -10.70 -14.22
C GLN A 45 5.33 -9.18 -14.23
N ALA A 46 5.39 -8.56 -13.06
CA ALA A 46 5.35 -7.12 -12.90
C ALA A 46 6.72 -6.50 -13.23
N VAL A 47 6.71 -5.32 -13.85
CA VAL A 47 7.90 -4.52 -14.16
C VAL A 47 7.97 -3.33 -13.21
N TRP A 48 8.74 -3.49 -12.14
CA TRP A 48 8.91 -2.46 -11.12
C TRP A 48 9.87 -1.36 -11.58
N THR A 49 9.49 -0.11 -11.36
CA THR A 49 10.28 1.07 -11.72
C THR A 49 10.92 1.76 -10.50
N GLY A 50 10.40 1.48 -9.29
CA GLY A 50 10.89 2.03 -8.03
C GLY A 50 10.54 3.49 -7.80
N GLN A 51 9.53 4.01 -8.50
CA GLN A 51 9.04 5.39 -8.40
C GLN A 51 7.85 5.50 -7.44
#